data_AF-A0A366GYS9-F1
#
_entry.id   AF-A0A366GYS9-F1
#
_cell.length_a   1.000
_cell.length_b   1.000
_cell.length_c   1.000
_cell.angle_alpha   90.00
_cell.angle_beta   90.00
_cell.angle_gamma   90.00
#
_symmetry.space_group_name_H-M   'P 1'
#
loop_
_entity.id
_entity.type
_entity.pdbx_description
1 polymer ?
#
loop_
_entity_poly.entity_id
_entity_poly.type
_entity_poly.pdbx_seq_one_letter_code
_entity_poly.pdbx_strand_id
1 'polypeptide(L)'
;MSATAPVPAMSEMLPGFQQMLDRHRTARDQGCLLIIDAARYEEGEVLRQIYTLDDDPDWCWLFDQTPFEQDRDAGPIVVATTPDSLLCQHAATGWAADEAVLVLVSGREPDEALAGFRQSLMVQLEHYGPCFLRPYDSRFLEMMAACRPEAVVSLIGKGDLLMWSIDHGGEVDWSSTVGIKEDFRGLNYEQDAAFERLLASVRGFSR
;
A
#
# COMPACT_ATOMS: atom_id res chain seq x y z
N MET A 1 4.83 37.31 23.99
CA MET A 1 3.50 36.71 23.70
C MET A 1 3.76 35.47 22.88
N SER A 2 3.67 34.29 23.49
CA SER A 2 3.95 33.01 22.82
C SER A 2 2.66 32.57 22.15
N ALA A 3 2.62 32.56 20.83
CA ALA A 3 1.50 32.03 20.07
C ALA A 3 1.71 30.52 19.95
N THR A 4 1.10 29.76 20.85
CA THR A 4 1.01 28.30 20.71
C THR A 4 0.10 28.03 19.52
N ALA A 5 0.65 27.44 18.46
CA ALA A 5 -0.15 26.95 17.34
C ALA A 5 -1.19 25.95 17.88
N PRO A 6 -2.44 25.99 17.39
CA PRO A 6 -3.43 24.99 17.79
C PRO A 6 -2.94 23.61 17.35
N VAL A 7 -2.85 22.68 18.30
CA VAL A 7 -2.70 21.26 18.00
C VAL A 7 -3.86 20.88 17.07
N PRO A 8 -3.62 20.29 15.90
CA PRO A 8 -4.70 19.82 15.04
C PRO A 8 -5.58 18.90 15.88
N ALA A 9 -6.89 19.16 15.92
CA ALA A 9 -7.83 18.24 16.53
C ALA A 9 -7.56 16.86 15.92
N MET A 10 -7.36 15.85 16.78
CA MET A 10 -7.21 14.46 16.34
C MET A 10 -8.35 14.16 15.37
N SER A 11 -8.01 13.98 14.10
CA SER A 11 -9.00 13.63 13.10
C SER A 11 -9.49 12.24 13.47
N GLU A 12 -10.77 12.10 13.79
CA GLU A 12 -11.34 10.79 14.12
C GLU A 12 -11.07 9.86 12.92
N MET A 13 -10.34 8.78 13.16
CA MET A 13 -10.11 7.76 12.14
C MET A 13 -11.44 7.33 11.53
N LEU A 14 -11.46 7.11 10.21
CA LEU A 14 -12.64 6.60 9.54
C LEU A 14 -13.11 5.32 10.25
N PRO A 15 -14.41 5.20 10.60
CA PRO A 15 -14.94 4.05 11.32
C PRO A 15 -14.55 2.71 10.67
N GLY A 16 -14.49 2.66 9.34
CA GLY A 16 -14.09 1.46 8.59
C GLY A 16 -12.64 1.02 8.83
N PHE A 17 -11.70 1.97 8.95
CA PHE A 17 -10.29 1.65 9.21
C PHE A 17 -10.09 1.05 10.60
N GLN A 18 -10.63 1.71 11.63
CA GLN A 18 -10.54 1.21 13.01
C GLN A 18 -11.25 -0.14 13.16
N GLN A 19 -12.43 -0.30 12.55
CA GLN A 19 -13.15 -1.57 12.56
C GLN A 19 -12.33 -2.70 11.92
N MET A 20 -11.55 -2.41 10.87
CA MET A 20 -10.69 -3.39 10.23
C MET A 20 -9.52 -3.80 11.14
N LEU A 21 -8.86 -2.85 11.79
CA LEU A 21 -7.80 -3.14 12.76
C LEU A 21 -8.33 -4.01 13.92
N ASP A 22 -9.49 -3.66 14.46
CA ASP A 22 -10.14 -4.39 15.56
C ASP A 22 -10.54 -5.81 15.14
N ARG A 23 -11.09 -5.97 13.92
CA ARG A 23 -11.45 -7.27 13.35
C ARG A 23 -10.26 -8.22 13.29
N HIS A 24 -9.09 -7.70 12.95
CA HIS A 24 -7.84 -8.46 12.85
C HIS A 24 -7.03 -8.48 14.15
N ARG A 25 -7.53 -7.85 15.23
CA ARG A 25 -6.85 -7.76 16.53
C ARG A 25 -5.46 -7.15 16.44
N THR A 26 -5.30 -6.16 15.56
CA THR A 26 -4.04 -5.43 15.41
C THR A 26 -3.82 -4.55 16.63
N ALA A 27 -2.65 -4.64 17.25
CA ALA A 27 -2.32 -3.76 18.37
C ALA A 27 -2.04 -2.34 17.85
N ARG A 28 -2.38 -1.33 18.65
CA ARG A 28 -2.26 0.09 18.25
C ARG A 28 -0.82 0.56 18.08
N ASP A 29 0.09 -0.07 18.82
CA ASP A 29 1.53 0.15 18.84
C ASP A 29 2.29 -0.84 17.93
N GLN A 30 1.58 -1.71 17.21
CA GLN A 30 2.21 -2.64 16.28
C GLN A 30 2.82 -1.87 15.10
N GLY A 31 4.01 -2.25 14.66
CA GLY A 31 4.62 -1.65 13.47
C GLY A 31 3.76 -1.83 12.22
N CYS A 32 3.65 -0.78 11.41
CA CYS A 32 3.09 -0.85 10.08
C CYS A 32 3.88 0.03 9.09
N LEU A 33 3.72 -0.28 7.81
CA LEU A 33 4.22 0.50 6.70
C LEU A 33 3.04 1.13 5.98
N LEU A 34 3.11 2.43 5.72
CA LEU A 34 2.23 3.10 4.77
C LEU A 34 2.92 3.08 3.40
N ILE A 35 2.26 2.52 2.40
CA ILE A 35 2.74 2.51 1.01
C ILE A 35 1.89 3.53 0.25
N ILE A 36 2.49 4.67 -0.11
CA ILE A 36 1.79 5.86 -0.61
C ILE A 36 2.17 6.08 -2.07
N ASP A 37 1.19 6.08 -2.97
CA ASP A 37 1.36 6.37 -4.40
C ASP A 37 1.59 7.88 -4.62
N ALA A 38 2.82 8.32 -4.39
CA ALA A 38 3.21 9.73 -4.41
C ALA A 38 2.99 10.41 -5.77
N ALA A 39 2.94 9.63 -6.87
CA ALA A 39 2.68 10.13 -8.22
C ALA A 39 1.28 10.75 -8.40
N ARG A 40 0.36 10.58 -7.43
CA ARG A 40 -0.98 11.19 -7.47
C ARG A 40 -1.02 12.62 -6.95
N TYR A 41 0.07 13.10 -6.37
CA TYR A 41 0.17 14.41 -5.71
C TYR A 41 1.20 15.30 -6.40
N GLU A 42 1.24 16.58 -5.99
CA GLU A 42 2.28 17.48 -6.47
C GLU A 42 3.66 17.03 -5.95
N GLU A 43 4.71 17.33 -6.72
CA GLU A 43 6.08 16.96 -6.38
C GLU A 43 6.45 17.48 -4.97
N GLY A 44 6.92 16.56 -4.12
CA GLY A 44 7.30 16.87 -2.74
C GLY A 44 6.14 17.09 -1.76
N GLU A 45 4.88 17.07 -2.21
CA GLU A 45 3.72 17.28 -1.33
C GLU A 45 3.63 16.19 -0.26
N VAL A 46 3.74 14.91 -0.65
CA VAL A 46 3.65 13.77 0.27
C VAL A 46 4.76 13.84 1.33
N LEU A 47 6.01 14.07 0.93
CA LEU A 47 7.12 14.21 1.87
C LEU A 47 6.91 15.39 2.83
N ARG A 48 6.44 16.54 2.32
CA ARG A 48 6.11 17.70 3.17
C ARG A 48 5.05 17.34 4.21
N GLN A 49 4.02 16.58 3.83
CA GLN A 49 2.98 16.13 4.76
C GLN A 49 3.54 15.13 5.79
N ILE A 50 4.38 14.18 5.38
CA ILE A 50 5.07 13.24 6.28
C ILE A 50 5.88 14.02 7.34
N TYR A 51 6.77 14.93 6.93
CA TYR A 51 7.58 15.74 7.85
C TYR A 51 6.79 16.78 8.67
N THR A 52 5.51 17.00 8.35
CA THR A 52 4.62 17.83 9.17
C THR A 52 3.98 17.01 10.30
N LEU A 53 3.83 15.70 10.11
CA LEU A 53 3.10 14.80 10.99
C LEU A 53 4.04 13.91 11.84
N ASP A 54 5.29 13.79 11.42
CA ASP A 54 6.35 13.05 12.09
C ASP A 54 7.65 13.89 12.06
N ASP A 55 8.29 14.04 13.22
CA ASP A 55 9.51 14.83 13.39
C ASP A 55 10.75 14.10 12.85
N ASP A 56 10.74 12.76 12.83
CA ASP A 56 11.86 11.92 12.39
C ASP A 56 11.35 10.69 11.61
N PRO A 57 10.69 10.90 10.45
CA PRO A 57 10.08 9.82 9.69
C PRO A 57 11.12 8.89 9.09
N ASP A 58 10.96 7.59 9.32
CA ASP A 58 11.73 6.54 8.64
C ASP A 58 11.01 6.11 7.35
N TRP A 59 11.56 6.50 6.20
CA TRP A 59 10.94 6.24 4.91
C TRP A 59 11.97 5.87 3.83
N CYS A 60 11.51 5.13 2.83
CA CYS A 60 12.27 4.76 1.63
C CYS A 60 11.37 4.79 0.39
N TRP A 61 11.96 4.68 -0.81
CA TRP A 61 11.18 4.47 -2.01
C TRP A 61 10.89 2.99 -2.20
N LEU A 62 9.66 2.65 -2.60
CA LEU A 62 9.33 1.25 -2.93
C LEU A 62 10.22 0.73 -4.07
N PHE A 63 10.63 1.61 -4.98
CA PHE A 63 11.46 1.27 -6.14
C PHE A 63 12.96 1.13 -5.81
N ASP A 64 13.40 1.48 -4.60
CA ASP A 64 14.79 1.24 -4.20
C ASP A 64 15.12 -0.25 -4.29
N GLN A 65 16.33 -0.57 -4.80
CA GLN A 65 16.79 -1.95 -5.03
C GLN A 65 15.96 -2.74 -6.05
N THR A 66 15.30 -2.05 -6.99
CA THR A 66 14.53 -2.66 -8.06
C THR A 66 15.03 -2.17 -9.43
N PRO A 67 14.62 -2.80 -10.55
CA PRO A 67 14.93 -2.28 -11.88
C PRO A 67 14.45 -0.83 -12.14
N PHE A 68 13.56 -0.30 -11.29
CA PHE A 68 12.97 1.04 -11.39
C PHE A 68 13.66 2.08 -10.49
N GLU A 69 14.80 1.76 -9.86
CA GLU A 69 15.51 2.66 -8.95
C GLU A 69 15.88 4.00 -9.61
N GLN A 70 16.13 4.01 -10.93
CA GLN A 70 16.41 5.24 -11.68
C GLN A 70 15.21 6.21 -11.73
N ASP A 71 13.99 5.68 -11.57
CA ASP A 71 12.73 6.42 -11.59
C ASP A 71 12.09 6.50 -10.19
N ARG A 72 12.86 6.24 -9.13
CA ARG A 72 12.33 6.12 -7.76
C ARG A 72 11.57 7.35 -7.28
N ASP A 73 11.98 8.55 -7.70
CA ASP A 73 11.36 9.81 -7.28
C ASP A 73 9.93 9.98 -7.85
N ALA A 74 9.56 9.15 -8.84
CA ALA A 74 8.20 9.03 -9.38
C ALA A 74 7.43 7.82 -8.82
N GLY A 75 8.06 7.04 -7.94
CA GLY A 75 7.50 5.82 -7.37
C GLY A 75 6.77 6.04 -6.05
N PRO A 76 6.24 4.96 -5.45
CA PRO A 76 5.62 5.03 -4.14
C PRO A 76 6.63 5.29 -3.03
N ILE A 77 6.23 6.11 -2.05
CA ILE A 77 6.96 6.29 -0.80
C ILE A 77 6.46 5.25 0.19
N VAL A 78 7.37 4.61 0.91
CA VAL A 78 7.04 3.76 2.04
C VAL A 78 7.55 4.39 3.32
N VAL A 79 6.69 4.54 4.33
CA VAL A 79 7.04 5.13 5.63
C VAL A 79 6.64 4.19 6.76
N ALA A 80 7.57 3.92 7.67
CA ALA A 80 7.34 3.12 8.86
C ALA A 80 6.63 3.94 9.93
N THR A 81 5.62 3.35 10.58
CA THR A 81 4.81 4.02 11.59
C THR A 81 4.04 3.01 12.44
N THR A 82 3.07 3.49 13.22
CA THR A 82 2.12 2.67 14.00
C THR A 82 0.67 3.04 13.66
N PRO A 83 -0.31 2.12 13.81
CA PRO A 83 -1.72 2.40 13.58
C PRO A 83 -2.30 3.59 14.35
N ASP A 84 -1.74 3.93 15.52
CA ASP A 84 -2.19 5.07 16.33
C ASP A 84 -1.49 6.40 16.03
N SER A 85 -0.49 6.41 15.14
CA SER A 85 0.26 7.63 14.82
C SER A 85 -0.60 8.67 14.11
N LEU A 86 -0.23 9.95 14.25
CA LEU A 86 -0.90 11.03 13.51
C LEU A 86 -0.79 10.85 12.00
N LEU A 87 0.34 10.30 11.54
CA LEU A 87 0.57 9.99 10.14
C LEU A 87 -0.38 8.90 9.63
N CYS A 88 -0.58 7.82 10.38
CA CYS A 88 -1.52 6.76 10.01
C CYS A 88 -2.97 7.27 10.02
N GLN A 89 -3.33 8.11 10.99
CA GLN A 89 -4.66 8.75 11.03
C GLN A 89 -4.89 9.67 9.81
N HIS A 90 -3.88 10.45 9.43
CA HIS A 90 -3.93 11.28 8.23
C HIS A 90 -4.06 10.43 6.96
N ALA A 91 -3.26 9.37 6.83
CA ALA A 91 -3.34 8.45 5.70
C ALA A 91 -4.74 7.81 5.58
N ALA A 92 -5.28 7.34 6.70
CA ALA A 92 -6.58 6.68 6.73
C ALA A 92 -7.78 7.61 6.43
N THR A 93 -7.62 8.93 6.53
CA THR A 93 -8.70 9.91 6.31
C THR A 93 -8.53 10.71 5.02
N GLY A 94 -7.30 11.08 4.67
CA GLY A 94 -6.95 11.85 3.48
C GLY A 94 -6.62 10.93 2.30
N TRP A 95 -5.43 10.34 2.31
CA TRP A 95 -4.92 9.55 1.18
C TRP A 95 -5.76 8.30 0.87
N ALA A 96 -6.48 7.76 1.86
CA ALA A 96 -7.39 6.65 1.65
C ALA A 96 -8.58 7.03 0.75
N ALA A 97 -9.09 8.27 0.84
CA ALA A 97 -10.17 8.74 -0.03
C ALA A 97 -9.71 8.89 -1.49
N ASP A 98 -8.43 9.17 -1.69
CA ASP A 98 -7.82 9.21 -3.02
C ASP A 98 -7.44 7.80 -3.53
N GLU A 99 -7.63 6.74 -2.74
CA GLU A 99 -7.14 5.38 -3.02
C GLU A 99 -5.62 5.36 -3.27
N ALA A 100 -4.89 6.23 -2.57
CA ALA A 100 -3.47 6.49 -2.78
C ALA A 100 -2.57 5.87 -1.72
N VAL A 101 -3.13 5.13 -0.76
CA VAL A 101 -2.38 4.53 0.35
C VAL A 101 -2.82 3.10 0.64
N LEU A 102 -1.83 2.26 0.93
CA LEU A 102 -2.01 0.95 1.54
C LEU A 102 -1.40 0.94 2.94
N VAL A 103 -1.96 0.10 3.81
CA VAL A 103 -1.41 -0.14 5.15
C VAL A 103 -0.97 -1.59 5.25
N LEU A 104 0.32 -1.82 5.46
CA LEU A 104 0.91 -3.13 5.70
C LEU A 104 1.34 -3.24 7.16
N VAL A 105 0.56 -3.94 7.97
CA VAL A 105 0.91 -4.24 9.36
C VAL A 105 1.81 -5.48 9.37
N SER A 106 3.05 -5.31 9.83
CA SER A 106 4.05 -6.38 9.88
C SER A 106 5.01 -6.16 11.04
N GLY A 107 5.44 -7.26 11.66
CA GLY A 107 6.52 -7.25 12.66
C GLY A 107 7.91 -7.49 12.07
N ARG A 108 8.04 -7.53 10.74
CA ARG A 108 9.30 -7.76 10.03
C ARG A 108 10.00 -6.43 9.76
N GLU A 109 11.30 -6.52 9.45
CA GLU A 109 12.04 -5.37 8.93
C GLU A 109 11.42 -4.87 7.62
N PRO A 110 11.41 -3.55 7.34
CA PRO A 110 10.72 -2.98 6.18
C PRO A 110 11.10 -3.63 4.84
N ASP A 111 12.40 -3.84 4.60
CA ASP A 111 12.89 -4.47 3.36
C ASP A 111 12.37 -5.91 3.19
N GLU A 112 12.27 -6.66 4.29
CA GLU A 112 11.70 -8.01 4.26
C GLU A 112 10.20 -7.95 3.99
N ALA A 113 9.45 -7.10 4.70
CA ALA A 113 8.01 -6.95 4.52
C ALA A 113 7.62 -6.53 3.10
N LEU A 114 8.45 -5.71 2.44
CA LEU A 114 8.23 -5.19 1.08
C LEU A 114 8.69 -6.14 -0.03
N ALA A 115 9.36 -7.25 0.29
CA ALA A 115 9.96 -8.13 -0.72
C ALA A 115 8.95 -8.60 -1.77
N GLY A 116 7.73 -8.97 -1.36
CA GLY A 116 6.68 -9.40 -2.28
C GLY A 116 6.18 -8.29 -3.19
N PHE A 117 6.06 -7.05 -2.68
CA PHE A 117 5.73 -5.88 -3.50
C PHE A 117 6.83 -5.60 -4.53
N ARG A 118 8.09 -5.49 -4.09
CA ARG A 118 9.24 -5.20 -4.96
C ARG A 118 9.41 -6.25 -6.06
N GLN A 119 9.27 -7.52 -5.72
CA GLN A 119 9.32 -8.61 -6.71
C GLN A 119 8.18 -8.49 -7.72
N SER A 120 7.00 -8.01 -7.31
CA SER A 120 5.82 -7.91 -8.18
C SER A 120 5.83 -6.71 -9.13
N LEU A 121 6.74 -5.75 -8.96
CA LEU A 121 6.79 -4.55 -9.81
C LEU A 121 7.07 -4.89 -11.28
N MET A 122 7.85 -5.93 -11.54
CA MET A 122 8.14 -6.42 -12.89
C MET A 122 7.74 -7.88 -13.01
N VAL A 123 6.80 -8.16 -13.91
CA VAL A 123 6.37 -9.51 -14.25
C VAL A 123 6.78 -9.87 -15.67
N GLN A 124 6.92 -11.17 -15.96
CA GLN A 124 7.24 -11.68 -17.28
C GLN A 124 6.03 -12.44 -17.83
N LEU A 125 5.18 -11.74 -18.58
CA LEU A 125 4.01 -12.36 -19.19
C LEU A 125 4.44 -13.17 -20.42
N GLU A 126 3.88 -14.37 -20.56
CA GLU A 126 4.05 -15.30 -21.69
C GLU A 126 3.68 -14.63 -23.02
N HIS A 127 2.53 -13.97 -23.11
CA HIS A 127 2.06 -13.36 -24.38
C HIS A 127 2.50 -11.90 -24.56
N TYR A 128 2.72 -11.17 -23.48
CA TYR A 128 2.95 -9.72 -23.51
C TYR A 128 4.38 -9.30 -23.21
N GLY A 129 5.23 -10.23 -22.76
CA GLY A 129 6.62 -9.92 -22.41
C GLY A 129 6.76 -9.29 -21.00
N PRO A 130 7.90 -8.63 -20.73
CA PRO A 130 8.09 -7.88 -19.48
C PRO A 130 7.02 -6.81 -19.33
N CYS A 131 6.38 -6.75 -18.16
CA CYS A 131 5.32 -5.78 -17.87
C CYS A 131 5.52 -5.20 -16.47
N PHE A 132 5.35 -3.88 -16.36
CA PHE A 132 5.30 -3.18 -15.09
C PHE A 132 3.92 -3.35 -14.45
N LEU A 133 3.88 -3.79 -13.20
CA LEU A 133 2.65 -3.81 -12.39
C LEU A 133 2.74 -2.79 -11.27
N ARG A 134 1.57 -2.33 -10.85
CA ARG A 134 1.38 -1.45 -9.69
C ARG A 134 0.72 -2.26 -8.57
N PRO A 135 1.44 -3.17 -7.88
CA PRO A 135 0.89 -3.96 -6.77
C PRO A 135 0.51 -3.08 -5.56
N TYR A 136 0.79 -1.78 -5.64
CA TYR A 136 0.47 -0.77 -4.65
C TYR A 136 -0.79 0.06 -5.02
N ASP A 137 -1.44 -0.22 -6.15
CA ASP A 137 -2.67 0.45 -6.58
C ASP A 137 -3.89 -0.27 -5.98
N SER A 138 -4.71 0.45 -5.20
CA SER A 138 -5.85 -0.17 -4.49
C SER A 138 -6.85 -0.81 -5.44
N ARG A 139 -7.13 -0.22 -6.61
CA ARG A 139 -8.10 -0.78 -7.57
C ARG A 139 -7.57 -2.06 -8.19
N PHE A 140 -6.26 -2.09 -8.48
CA PHE A 140 -5.60 -3.30 -8.90
C PHE A 140 -5.70 -4.40 -7.83
N LEU A 141 -5.44 -4.06 -6.55
CA LEU A 141 -5.57 -5.01 -5.45
C LEU A 141 -7.00 -5.50 -5.25
N GLU A 142 -8.00 -4.64 -5.34
CA GLU A 142 -9.41 -5.02 -5.20
C GLU A 142 -9.85 -6.01 -6.30
N MET A 143 -9.49 -5.72 -7.55
CA MET A 143 -9.73 -6.64 -8.65
C MET A 143 -9.01 -7.97 -8.43
N MET A 144 -7.74 -7.93 -8.04
CA MET A 144 -6.97 -9.14 -7.76
C MET A 144 -7.57 -9.93 -6.60
N ALA A 145 -8.04 -9.29 -5.54
CA ALA A 145 -8.69 -9.95 -4.41
C ALA A 145 -10.00 -10.65 -4.83
N ALA A 146 -10.77 -10.04 -5.72
CA ALA A 146 -12.01 -10.62 -6.23
C ALA A 146 -11.79 -11.81 -7.18
N CYS A 147 -10.75 -11.75 -8.01
CA CYS A 147 -10.54 -12.74 -9.08
C CYS A 147 -9.48 -13.80 -8.74
N ARG A 148 -8.48 -13.45 -7.93
CA ARG A 148 -7.29 -14.23 -7.58
C ARG A 148 -6.77 -13.88 -6.17
N PRO A 149 -7.56 -14.15 -5.12
CA PRO A 149 -7.18 -13.79 -3.75
C PRO A 149 -5.83 -14.42 -3.32
N GLU A 150 -5.50 -15.60 -3.83
CA GLU A 150 -4.21 -16.27 -3.59
C GLU A 150 -3.00 -15.44 -4.04
N ALA A 151 -3.16 -14.68 -5.12
CA ALA A 151 -2.12 -13.80 -5.66
C ALA A 151 -1.89 -12.60 -4.75
N VAL A 152 -2.95 -11.98 -4.23
CA VAL A 152 -2.83 -10.87 -3.27
C VAL A 152 -2.15 -11.35 -1.99
N VAL A 153 -2.52 -12.55 -1.50
CA VAL A 153 -1.89 -13.16 -0.31
C VAL A 153 -0.39 -13.42 -0.53
N SER A 154 0.06 -13.61 -1.77
CA SER A 154 1.49 -13.81 -2.10
C SER A 154 2.35 -12.55 -2.03
N LEU A 155 1.74 -11.37 -1.87
CA LEU A 155 2.45 -10.09 -1.72
C LEU A 155 3.08 -9.94 -0.33
N ILE A 156 2.54 -10.64 0.67
CA ILE A 156 2.85 -10.41 2.08
C ILE A 156 3.16 -11.70 2.81
N GLY A 157 3.95 -11.60 3.87
CA GLY A 157 4.38 -12.75 4.65
C GLY A 157 3.31 -13.27 5.61
N LYS A 158 3.47 -14.53 6.03
CA LYS A 158 2.60 -15.16 7.04
C LYS A 158 2.44 -14.29 8.27
N GLY A 159 1.18 -14.01 8.62
CA GLY A 159 0.80 -13.20 9.78
C GLY A 159 0.76 -11.70 9.53
N ASP A 160 1.27 -11.22 8.39
CA ASP A 160 1.17 -9.81 8.01
C ASP A 160 -0.26 -9.52 7.51
N LEU A 161 -0.72 -8.30 7.75
CA LEU A 161 -2.03 -7.81 7.32
C LEU A 161 -1.83 -6.68 6.31
N LEU A 162 -2.39 -6.85 5.12
CA LEU A 162 -2.47 -5.80 4.11
C LEU A 162 -3.89 -5.24 4.07
N MET A 163 -3.99 -3.92 4.09
CA MET A 163 -5.24 -3.19 3.99
C MET A 163 -5.15 -2.14 2.88
N TRP A 164 -6.26 -1.95 2.17
CA TRP A 164 -6.38 -0.94 1.11
C TRP A 164 -7.78 -0.35 1.13
N SER A 165 -7.92 0.88 0.65
CA SER A 165 -9.20 1.57 0.55
C SER A 165 -9.69 1.66 -0.90
N ILE A 166 -11.01 1.65 -1.07
CA ILE A 166 -11.70 1.86 -2.35
C ILE A 166 -12.76 2.93 -2.15
N ASP A 167 -12.83 3.88 -3.08
CA ASP A 167 -13.87 4.91 -3.08
C ASP A 167 -15.04 4.47 -3.98
N HIS A 168 -16.20 4.26 -3.37
CA HIS A 168 -17.46 3.92 -4.04
C HIS A 168 -18.36 5.15 -4.28
N GLY A 169 -17.77 6.27 -4.68
CA GLY A 169 -18.53 7.47 -5.06
C GLY A 169 -18.84 8.38 -3.87
N GLY A 170 -17.85 8.57 -2.99
CA GLY A 170 -17.90 9.40 -1.80
C GLY A 170 -17.96 8.61 -0.49
N GLU A 171 -17.97 7.27 -0.55
CA GLU A 171 -17.90 6.38 0.60
C GLU A 171 -16.64 5.53 0.47
N VAL A 172 -15.74 5.64 1.45
CA VAL A 172 -14.45 4.94 1.47
C VAL A 172 -14.63 3.62 2.22
N ASP A 173 -14.59 2.52 1.48
CA ASP A 173 -14.58 1.17 2.01
C ASP A 173 -13.15 0.67 2.19
N TRP A 174 -12.95 -0.21 3.17
CA TRP A 174 -11.67 -0.86 3.43
C TRP A 174 -11.75 -2.35 3.15
N SER A 175 -10.79 -2.83 2.36
CA SER A 175 -10.56 -4.25 2.09
C SER A 175 -9.26 -4.69 2.78
N SER A 176 -9.12 -6.00 2.97
CA SER A 176 -7.91 -6.55 3.60
C SER A 176 -7.64 -7.98 3.21
N THR A 177 -6.37 -8.38 3.37
CA THR A 177 -5.96 -9.78 3.33
C THR A 177 -4.88 -10.06 4.38
N VAL A 178 -4.77 -11.33 4.79
CA VAL A 178 -3.77 -11.78 5.76
C VAL A 178 -2.85 -12.79 5.08
N GLY A 179 -1.55 -12.59 5.22
CA GLY A 179 -0.56 -13.49 4.66
C GLY A 179 -0.63 -14.86 5.34
N ILE A 180 -0.59 -15.92 4.55
CA ILE A 180 -0.66 -17.31 5.06
C ILE A 180 0.61 -18.13 4.79
N LYS A 181 1.48 -17.67 3.88
CA LYS A 181 2.69 -18.39 3.44
C LYS A 181 3.95 -17.78 4.04
N GLU A 182 4.90 -18.62 4.47
CA GLU A 182 6.20 -18.15 4.96
C GLU A 182 7.06 -17.62 3.81
N ASP A 183 7.06 -18.35 2.69
CA ASP A 183 7.62 -17.92 1.41
C ASP A 183 6.55 -17.18 0.60
N PHE A 184 6.62 -15.87 0.59
CA PHE A 184 5.82 -14.98 -0.26
C PHE A 184 6.75 -14.48 -1.38
N ARG A 185 6.31 -14.66 -2.63
CA ARG A 185 7.16 -14.47 -3.83
C ARG A 185 6.63 -13.39 -4.76
N GLY A 186 5.67 -12.61 -4.26
CA GLY A 186 4.90 -11.69 -5.07
C GLY A 186 4.10 -12.38 -6.17
N LEU A 187 3.56 -11.56 -7.06
CA LEU A 187 2.74 -11.95 -8.20
C LEU A 187 3.53 -12.73 -9.26
N ASN A 188 4.86 -12.79 -9.15
CA ASN A 188 5.70 -13.50 -10.11
C ASN A 188 5.47 -15.00 -10.19
N TYR A 189 4.99 -15.58 -9.10
CA TYR A 189 4.79 -17.02 -9.02
C TYR A 189 3.46 -17.48 -9.66
N GLU A 190 2.54 -16.56 -9.93
CA GLU A 190 1.17 -16.86 -10.36
C GLU A 190 0.82 -16.28 -11.75
N GLN A 191 1.83 -16.17 -12.63
CA GLN A 191 1.73 -15.64 -14.00
C GLN A 191 1.22 -16.69 -15.01
N ASP A 192 0.14 -17.41 -14.69
CA ASP A 192 -0.46 -18.35 -15.66
C ASP A 192 -1.27 -17.62 -16.75
N ALA A 193 -1.69 -18.35 -17.78
CA ALA A 193 -2.52 -17.80 -18.86
C ALA A 193 -3.87 -17.23 -18.39
N ALA A 194 -4.32 -17.52 -17.17
CA ALA A 194 -5.53 -16.93 -16.60
C ALA A 194 -5.24 -15.58 -15.92
N PHE A 195 -4.05 -15.39 -15.33
CA PHE A 195 -3.57 -14.08 -14.86
C PHE A 195 -3.49 -13.09 -16.02
N GLU A 196 -2.88 -13.47 -17.13
CA GLU A 196 -2.77 -12.60 -18.32
C GLU A 196 -4.13 -12.24 -18.91
N ARG A 197 -5.04 -13.21 -18.98
CA ARG A 197 -6.42 -12.96 -19.44
C ARG A 197 -7.15 -12.00 -18.50
N LEU A 198 -6.92 -12.09 -17.20
CA LEU A 198 -7.48 -11.16 -16.23
C LEU A 198 -6.96 -9.75 -16.50
N LEU A 199 -5.63 -9.56 -16.58
CA LEU A 199 -5.02 -8.27 -16.89
C LEU A 199 -5.53 -7.68 -18.22
N ALA A 200 -5.67 -8.50 -19.25
CA ALA A 200 -6.19 -8.08 -20.56
C ALA A 200 -7.70 -7.78 -20.56
N SER A 201 -8.47 -8.35 -19.62
CA SER A 201 -9.92 -8.13 -19.50
C SER A 201 -10.28 -6.78 -18.88
N VAL A 202 -9.34 -6.19 -18.13
CA VAL A 202 -9.47 -4.82 -17.62
C VAL A 202 -9.31 -3.85 -18.79
N ARG A 203 -10.42 -3.29 -19.26
CA ARG A 203 -10.39 -2.24 -20.30
C ARG A 203 -9.58 -1.06 -19.77
N GLY A 204 -8.34 -0.91 -20.26
CA GLY A 204 -7.42 0.15 -19.83
C GLY A 204 -5.99 -0.02 -20.34
N PHE A 205 -5.53 -1.26 -20.55
CA PHE A 205 -4.28 -1.53 -21.27
C PHE A 205 -4.51 -1.41 -22.79
N SER A 206 -4.65 -0.17 -23.27
CA SER A 206 -4.58 0.11 -24.70
C SER A 206 -3.11 0.30 -25.09
N ARG A 207 -2.72 -0.37 -26.18
CA ARG A 207 -1.40 -0.31 -26.83
C ARG A 207 -0.91 1.10 -27.11
#